data_AF-A0A2U1AQN5-F1
#
_entry.id   AF-A0A2U1AQN5-F1
#
_cell.length_a   1.000
_cell.length_b   1.000
_cell.length_c   1.000
_cell.angle_alpha   90.00
_cell.angle_beta   90.00
_cell.angle_gamma   90.00
#
_symmetry.space_group_name_H-M   'P 1'
#
loop_
_entity.id
_entity.type
_entity.pdbx_description
1 polymer ?
#
loop_
_entity_poly.entity_id
_entity_poly.type
_entity_poly.pdbx_seq_one_letter_code
_entity_poly.pdbx_strand_id
1 'polypeptide(L)' 'MYIIFILIAISVLVAAGFLAAFLWAVRSGQYDDDYTPAVRMLFENEVGGGPKTDKAAQKQP' A
#
# COMPACT_ATOMS: atom_id res chain seq x y z
N MET A 1 0.15 -15.96 42.26
CA MET A 1 1.07 -14.99 41.59
C MET A 1 1.41 -15.42 40.15
N TYR A 2 0.48 -16.08 39.45
CA TYR A 2 0.68 -16.60 38.08
C TYR A 2 0.12 -15.64 37.00
N ILE A 3 -0.88 -14.83 37.36
CA ILE A 3 -1.54 -13.88 36.46
C ILE A 3 -0.56 -12.92 35.77
N ILE A 4 0.49 -12.47 36.48
CA ILE A 4 1.50 -11.56 35.90
C ILE A 4 2.20 -12.22 34.71
N PHE A 5 2.54 -13.51 34.79
CA PHE A 5 3.19 -14.23 33.69
C PHE A 5 2.25 -14.38 32.48
N ILE A 6 0.96 -14.64 32.70
CA ILE A 6 -0.04 -14.68 31.63
C ILE A 6 -0.17 -13.31 30.95
N LEU A 7 -0.26 -12.23 31.73
CA LEU A 7 -0.41 -10.87 31.19
C LEU A 7 0.81 -10.47 30.35
N ILE A 8 2.02 -10.81 30.80
CA ILE A 8 3.24 -10.58 30.03
C ILE A 8 3.20 -11.37 28.71
N ALA A 9 2.85 -12.65 28.75
CA ALA A 9 2.78 -13.47 27.54
C ALA A 9 1.78 -12.91 26.52
N ILE A 10 0.57 -12.53 26.97
CA ILE A 10 -0.45 -11.92 26.11
C ILE A 10 0.06 -10.59 25.53
N SER A 11 0.67 -9.73 26.35
CA SER A 11 1.20 -8.45 25.90
C SER A 11 2.26 -8.61 24.80
N VAL A 12 3.20 -9.54 24.99
CA VAL A 12 4.24 -9.84 23.98
C VAL A 12 3.61 -10.39 22.70
N LEU A 13 2.63 -11.28 22.82
CA LEU A 13 1.93 -11.88 21.67
C LEU A 13 1.19 -10.80 20.85
N VAL A 14 0.48 -9.90 21.54
CA VAL A 14 -0.19 -8.76 20.90
C VAL A 14 0.82 -7.85 20.21
N ALA A 15 1.91 -7.47 20.90
CA ALA A 15 2.95 -6.61 20.32
C ALA A 15 3.59 -7.24 19.07
N ALA A 16 3.92 -8.54 19.13
CA ALA A 16 4.47 -9.27 17.99
C ALA A 16 3.46 -9.38 16.84
N GLY A 17 2.18 -9.58 17.14
CA GLY A 17 1.11 -9.61 16.14
C GLY A 17 0.97 -8.27 15.40
N PHE A 18 0.97 -7.16 16.13
CA PHE A 18 0.96 -5.82 15.55
C PHE A 18 2.20 -5.54 14.71
N LEU A 19 3.39 -5.92 15.18
CA LEU A 19 4.63 -5.76 14.43
C LEU A 19 4.61 -6.59 13.14
N ALA A 20 4.16 -7.84 13.19
CA ALA A 20 4.07 -8.70 12.01
C ALA A 20 3.07 -8.15 10.98
N ALA A 21 1.89 -7.69 11.43
CA ALA A 21 0.90 -7.05 10.57
C ALA A 21 1.45 -5.76 9.94
N PHE A 22 2.16 -4.93 10.72
CA PHE A 22 2.81 -3.72 10.23
C PHE A 22 3.85 -4.04 9.15
N LEU A 23 4.74 -5.00 9.39
CA LEU A 23 5.76 -5.40 8.40
C LEU A 23 5.12 -5.98 7.14
N TRP A 24 4.04 -6.76 7.27
CA TRP A 24 3.29 -7.27 6.12
C TRP A 24 2.65 -6.13 5.30
N ALA A 25 2.01 -5.17 5.95
CA ALA A 25 1.39 -4.02 5.29
C ALA A 25 2.43 -3.17 4.52
N VAL A 26 3.58 -2.87 5.15
CA VAL A 26 4.68 -2.13 4.50
C VAL A 26 5.27 -2.92 3.33
N ARG A 27 5.39 -4.25 3.47
CA ARG A 27 5.93 -5.11 2.41
C ARG A 27 4.95 -5.32 1.24
N SER A 28 3.64 -5.13 1.47
CA SER A 28 2.56 -5.36 0.50
C SER A 28 2.52 -4.36 -0.66
N GLY A 29 3.51 -3.48 -0.81
CA GLY A 29 3.63 -2.63 -2.00
C GLY A 29 2.55 -1.55 -2.10
N GLN A 30 1.92 -1.16 -0.99
CA GLN A 30 0.97 -0.04 -0.98
C GLN A 30 1.64 1.32 -1.32
N TYR A 31 2.96 1.33 -1.48
CA TYR A 31 3.78 2.44 -1.95
C TYR A 31 4.05 2.40 -3.46
N ASP A 32 3.57 1.41 -4.21
CA ASP A 32 3.81 1.31 -5.66
C ASP A 32 3.06 2.41 -6.47
N ASP A 33 2.19 3.18 -5.82
CA ASP A 33 1.57 4.39 -6.39
C ASP A 33 2.39 5.65 -6.02
N ASP A 34 3.65 5.68 -6.48
CA ASP A 34 4.57 6.82 -6.31
C ASP A 34 4.18 8.04 -7.17
N TYR A 35 3.19 7.88 -8.06
CA TYR A 35 2.67 8.93 -8.95
C TYR A 35 1.23 9.26 -8.61
N THR A 36 1.05 10.31 -7.81
CA THR A 36 -0.24 10.71 -7.25
C THR A 36 -1.36 10.71 -8.32
N PRO A 37 -2.50 10.02 -8.08
CA PRO A 37 -3.60 9.92 -9.05
C PRO A 37 -4.12 11.29 -9.50
N ALA A 38 -4.01 12.32 -8.65
CA ALA A 38 -4.37 13.70 -9.01
C ALA A 38 -3.54 14.26 -10.17
N VAL A 39 -2.24 13.93 -10.24
CA VAL A 39 -1.33 14.40 -11.28
C VAL A 39 -1.68 13.72 -12.61
N ARG A 40 -1.96 12.41 -12.58
CA ARG A 40 -2.43 11.67 -13.74
C ARG A 40 -3.72 12.26 -14.31
N MET A 41 -4.73 12.51 -13.46
CA MET A 41 -6.02 13.07 -13.89
C MET A 41 -5.91 14.50 -14.46
N LEU A 42 -4.95 15.30 -14.00
CA LEU A 42 -4.72 16.66 -14.50
C LEU A 42 -4.21 16.66 -15.95
N PHE A 43 -3.36 15.70 -16.32
CA PHE A 43 -2.77 15.60 -17.66
C PHE A 43 -3.56 14.70 -18.62
N GLU A 44 -4.46 13.84 -18.10
CA GLU A 44 -5.33 12.97 -18.91
C GLU A 44 -6.39 13.76 -19.70
N ASN A 45 -6.70 15.00 -19.26
CA ASN A 45 -7.65 15.89 -19.92
C ASN A 45 -7.04 16.80 -21.01
N GLU A 46 -5.71 16.82 -21.18
CA GLU A 46 -5.06 17.65 -22.22
C GLU A 46 -4.92 16.94 -23.58
N VAL A 47 -5.13 15.62 -23.65
CA VAL A 47 -5.07 14.87 -24.91
C VAL A 47 -6.50 14.67 -25.43
N GLY A 48 -6.84 15.47 -26.46
CA GLY A 48 -8.17 15.69 -27.00
C GLY A 48 -9.00 14.47 -27.40
N GLY A 49 -10.30 14.73 -27.49
CA GLY A 49 -11.39 13.76 -27.55
C GLY A 49 -11.34 12.73 -28.67
N GLY A 50 -11.75 11.52 -28.28
CA GLY A 50 -12.08 10.41 -29.18
C GLY A 50 -11.76 9.06 -28.53
N PRO A 51 -12.65 8.06 -28.60
CA PRO A 51 -12.39 6.76 -28.00
C PRO A 51 -11.29 6.07 -28.81
N LYS A 52 -10.10 5.91 -28.24
CA LYS A 52 -9.01 5.12 -28.83
C LYS A 52 -8.63 3.98 -27.91
N THR A 53 -9.21 2.84 -28.29
CA THR A 53 -8.70 1.47 -28.22
C THR A 53 -7.28 1.32 -27.70
N ASP A 54 -7.17 0.52 -26.64
CA ASP A 54 -6.10 -0.41 -26.29
C ASP A 54 -4.86 -0.32 -27.20
N LYS A 55 -3.86 0.45 -26.74
CA LYS A 55 -2.48 0.24 -27.16
C LYS A 55 -1.61 0.00 -25.94
N ALA A 56 -1.28 -1.28 -25.80
CA ALA A 56 -0.17 -1.86 -25.07
C ALA A 56 0.92 -0.86 -24.63
N ALA A 57 1.21 -0.90 -23.32
CA ALA A 57 2.56 -0.87 -22.75
C ALA A 57 3.65 -0.16 -23.59
N GLN A 58 3.83 1.15 -23.43
CA GLN A 58 5.12 1.79 -23.77
C GLN A 58 5.23 3.16 -23.09
N LYS A 59 5.93 3.22 -21.95
CA LYS A 59 7.37 3.51 -21.84
C LYS A 59 7.59 5.03 -21.74
N GLN A 60 7.74 5.52 -20.51
CA GLN A 60 8.40 6.79 -20.21
C GLN A 60 9.53 6.49 -19.22
N PRO A 61 10.70 7.15 -19.37
CA PRO A 61 11.95 6.81 -18.68
C PRO A 61 11.90 7.01 -17.16
#